data_AF-A0A1C6FPK3-F1
#
_entry.id   AF-A0A1C6FPK3-F1
#
_cell.length_a   1.000
_cell.length_b   1.000
_cell.length_c   1.000
_cell.angle_alpha   90.00
_cell.angle_beta   90.00
_cell.angle_gamma   90.00
#
_symmetry.space_group_name_H-M   'P 1'
#
loop_
_entity.id
_entity.type
_entity.pdbx_description
1 polymer ?
#
loop_
_entity_poly.entity_id
_entity_poly.type
_entity_poly.pdbx_seq_one_letter_code
_entity_poly.pdbx_strand_id
1 'polypeptide(L)' 'MEGNPGRAPRLVGVVVNCLDLTIRKSPGNEAEVTGHLSVLTEVLVDMDKSTEDFYRVLARNGVAGFCPKKYVAIRR' A
#
# COMPACT_ATOMS: atom_id res chain seq x y z
N MET A 1 11.37 -28.90 -5.96
CA MET A 1 11.70 -27.47 -5.75
C MET A 1 10.90 -26.70 -6.78
N GLU A 2 9.62 -26.43 -6.51
CA GLU A 2 8.76 -25.69 -7.45
C GLU A 2 8.46 -24.34 -6.83
N GLY A 3 9.13 -23.31 -7.36
CA GLY A 3 8.82 -21.92 -7.05
C GLY A 3 7.44 -21.58 -7.59
N ASN A 4 6.53 -21.19 -6.71
CA ASN A 4 5.16 -20.81 -7.02
C ASN A 4 5.14 -19.62 -8.02
N PRO A 5 4.53 -19.75 -9.21
CA PRO A 5 4.51 -18.67 -10.18
C PRO A 5 3.47 -17.61 -9.76
N GLY A 6 3.90 -16.36 -9.59
CA GLY A 6 2.98 -15.21 -9.63
C GLY A 6 2.74 -14.44 -8.33
N ARG A 7 3.55 -14.59 -7.28
CA ARG A 7 3.55 -13.61 -6.20
C ARG A 7 4.50 -12.47 -6.58
N ALA A 8 3.93 -11.38 -7.10
CA ALA A 8 4.59 -10.08 -7.18
C ALA A 8 5.39 -9.83 -5.88
N PRO A 9 6.60 -9.25 -5.94
CA PRO A 9 7.39 -9.00 -4.75
C PRO A 9 6.58 -8.12 -3.79
N ARG A 10 6.12 -8.75 -2.69
CA ARG A 10 5.38 -8.06 -1.63
C ARG A 10 6.39 -7.60 -0.60
N LEU A 11 6.63 -6.30 -0.57
CA LEU A 11 7.44 -5.69 0.47
C LEU A 11 6.56 -5.34 1.66
N VAL A 12 7.16 -5.32 2.84
CA VAL A 12 6.48 -4.83 4.04
C VAL A 12 6.72 -3.32 4.13
N GLY A 13 5.64 -2.56 4.23
CA GLY A 13 5.66 -1.12 4.45
C GLY A 13 5.00 -0.75 5.78
N VAL A 14 5.29 0.44 6.27
CA VAL A 14 4.66 1.01 7.48
C VAL A 14 4.16 2.42 7.16
N VAL A 15 2.94 2.74 7.59
CA VAL A 15 2.38 4.09 7.44
C VAL A 15 3.14 5.09 8.29
N VAL A 16 3.60 6.18 7.66
CA VAL A 16 4.42 7.25 8.26
C VAL A 16 3.94 8.63 7.79
N ASN A 17 4.46 9.70 8.39
CA ASN A 17 4.26 11.10 7.99
C ASN A 17 2.81 11.61 8.00
N CYS A 18 1.86 10.83 8.53
CA CYS A 18 0.46 11.20 8.73
C CYS A 18 -0.13 10.34 9.86
N LEU A 19 -1.16 10.84 10.54
CA LEU A 19 -1.88 10.09 11.57
C LEU A 19 -2.94 9.16 10.98
N ASP A 20 -3.56 9.57 9.88
CA ASP A 20 -4.59 8.84 9.17
C ASP A 20 -4.36 8.95 7.66
N LEU A 21 -4.10 7.80 7.02
CA LEU A 21 -3.79 7.69 5.61
C LEU A 21 -5.03 7.21 4.85
N THR A 22 -5.55 8.06 3.98
CA THR A 22 -6.63 7.70 3.06
C THR A 22 -6.12 6.73 1.99
N ILE A 23 -6.81 5.61 1.86
CA ILE A 23 -6.55 4.59 0.86
C ILE A 23 -7.63 4.67 -0.23
N ARG A 24 -7.19 4.69 -1.49
CA ARG A 24 -8.08 4.95 -2.64
C ARG A 24 -8.12 3.80 -3.62
N LYS A 25 -9.20 3.69 -4.40
CA LYS A 25 -9.42 2.59 -5.34
C LYS A 25 -8.45 2.62 -6.53
N SER A 26 -8.08 3.82 -6.98
CA SER A 26 -7.10 4.08 -8.03
C SER A 26 -6.11 5.17 -7.60
N PRO A 27 -4.95 5.30 -8.27
CA PRO A 27 -4.06 6.44 -8.07
C PRO A 27 -4.78 7.77 -8.37
N GLY A 28 -4.55 8.79 -7.54
CA GLY A 28 -5.10 10.14 -7.73
C GLY A 28 -5.94 10.67 -6.57
N ASN A 29 -6.06 12.00 -6.49
CA ASN A 29 -6.74 12.69 -5.38
C ASN A 29 -8.27 12.67 -5.45
N GLU A 30 -8.85 12.38 -6.62
CA GLU A 30 -10.30 12.30 -6.83
C GLU A 30 -10.83 10.85 -6.82
N ALA A 31 -9.94 9.87 -6.63
CA ALA A 31 -10.32 8.46 -6.65
C ALA A 31 -11.16 8.08 -5.41
N GLU A 32 -12.13 7.18 -5.60
CA GLU A 32 -12.99 6.66 -4.54
C GLU A 32 -12.16 6.17 -3.34
N VAL A 33 -12.57 6.55 -2.13
CA VAL A 33 -11.90 6.15 -0.88
C VAL A 33 -12.36 4.75 -0.52
N THR A 34 -11.43 3.80 -0.38
CA THR A 34 -11.71 2.42 0.02
C THR A 34 -11.52 2.19 1.52
N GLY A 35 -10.84 3.11 2.21
CA GLY A 35 -10.65 3.04 3.65
C GLY A 35 -9.57 4.00 4.15
N HIS A 36 -9.26 3.85 5.43
CA HIS A 36 -8.28 4.66 6.14
C HIS A 36 -7.36 3.76 6.96
N LEU A 37 -6.09 4.13 7.09
CA LEU A 37 -5.10 3.42 7.88
C LEU A 37 -4.40 4.39 8.84
N SER A 38 -4.33 4.03 10.12
CA SER A 38 -3.61 4.85 11.09
C SER A 38 -2.10 4.77 10.89
N VAL A 39 -1.38 5.77 11.37
CA VAL A 39 0.08 5.74 11.52
C VAL A 39 0.56 4.45 12.17
N LEU A 40 1.78 4.01 11.81
CA LEU A 40 2.39 2.77 12.27
C LEU A 40 1.69 1.47 11.83
N THR A 41 0.60 1.57 11.06
CA THR A 41 -0.02 0.38 10.47
C THR A 41 0.92 -0.26 9.46
N GLU A 42 1.13 -1.57 9.61
CA GLU A 42 1.90 -2.38 8.69
C GLU A 42 1.05 -2.79 7.47
N VAL A 43 1.62 -2.66 6.27
CA VAL A 43 0.97 -2.95 4.99
C VAL A 43 1.85 -3.81 4.10
N LEU A 44 1.23 -4.65 3.30
CA LEU A 44 1.91 -5.32 2.19
C LEU A 44 1.85 -4.42 0.96
N VAL A 45 3.00 -4.17 0.34
CA VAL A 45 3.14 -3.34 -0.86
C VAL A 45 3.37 -4.23 -2.08
N ASP A 46 2.47 -4.13 -3.06
CA ASP A 46 2.57 -4.82 -4.35
C ASP A 46 3.31 -3.92 -5.34
N MET A 47 4.60 -4.19 -5.55
CA MET A 47 5.45 -3.34 -6.38
C MET A 47 5.10 -3.38 -7.86
N ASP A 48 4.56 -4.50 -8.36
CA ASP A 48 4.19 -4.67 -9.78
C ASP A 48 2.98 -3.81 -10.15
N LYS A 49 2.10 -3.56 -9.17
CA LYS A 49 0.90 -2.70 -9.34
C LYS A 49 1.10 -1.27 -8.87
N SER A 50 2.23 -0.98 -8.24
CA SER A 50 2.56 0.37 -7.80
C SER A 50 2.96 1.24 -8.99
N THR A 51 2.71 2.54 -8.91
CA THR A 51 3.11 3.51 -9.93
C THR A 51 4.34 4.28 -9.47
N GLU A 52 4.76 5.30 -10.21
CA GLU A 52 5.86 6.19 -9.82
C GLU A 52 5.57 6.87 -8.45
N ASP A 53 4.36 7.39 -8.27
CA ASP A 53 3.99 8.19 -7.09
C ASP A 53 3.15 7.46 -6.04
N PHE A 54 2.55 6.31 -6.38
CA PHE A 54 1.61 5.60 -5.52
C PHE A 54 2.02 4.15 -5.27
N TYR A 55 1.86 3.69 -4.03
CA TYR A 55 1.94 2.27 -3.70
C TYR A 55 0.57 1.62 -3.79
N ARG A 56 0.52 0.39 -4.34
CA ARG A 56 -0.60 -0.52 -4.16
C ARG A 56 -0.41 -1.27 -2.84
N VAL A 57 -1.29 -1.05 -1.87
CA VAL A 57 -1.18 -1.60 -0.52
C VAL A 57 -2.32 -2.54 -0.17
N LEU A 58 -2.04 -3.48 0.74
CA LEU A 58 -3.01 -4.34 1.41
C LEU A 58 -2.67 -4.40 2.90
N ALA A 59 -3.57 -3.89 3.74
CA ALA A 59 -3.46 -3.96 5.19
C ALA A 59 -4.06 -5.27 5.73
N ARG A 60 -3.66 -5.66 6.94
CA ARG A 60 -4.13 -6.90 7.60
C ARG A 60 -5.64 -6.90 7.87
N ASN A 61 -6.24 -5.74 8.06
CA ASN A 61 -7.68 -5.56 8.26
C ASN A 61 -8.49 -5.69 6.95
N GLY A 62 -7.85 -5.99 5.82
CA GLY A 62 -8.49 -6.17 4.52
C GLY A 62 -8.61 -4.89 3.68
N VAL A 63 -8.27 -3.72 4.23
CA VAL A 63 -8.24 -2.47 3.45
C VAL A 63 -7.17 -2.58 2.37
N ALA A 64 -7.58 -2.36 1.11
CA ALA A 64 -6.71 -2.42 -0.05
C ALA A 64 -6.96 -1.23 -0.98
N GLY A 65 -5.89 -0.68 -1.55
CA GLY A 65 -5.99 0.51 -2.38
C GLY A 65 -4.63 1.07 -2.75
N PHE A 66 -4.65 2.32 -3.20
CA PHE A 66 -3.49 3.11 -3.55
C PHE A 66 -3.33 4.25 -2.55
N CYS A 67 -2.07 4.55 -2.22
CA CYS A 67 -1.71 5.69 -1.40
C CYS A 67 -0.39 6.31 -1.89
N PRO A 68 -0.15 7.62 -1.69
CA PRO A 68 1.10 8.25 -2.08
C PRO A 68 2.30 7.62 -1.37
N LYS A 69 3.41 7.40 -2.07
CA LYS A 69 4.60 6.73 -1.52
C LYS A 69 5.20 7.43 -0.31
N LYS A 70 5.12 8.76 -0.24
CA LYS A 70 5.65 9.58 0.87
C LYS A 70 5.05 9.23 2.25
N TYR A 71 3.93 8.52 2.29
CA TYR A 71 3.26 8.08 3.52
C TYR A 71 3.52 6.62 3.89
N VAL A 72 4.35 5.89 3.13
CA VAL A 72 4.70 4.50 3.45
C VAL A 72 6.21 4.32 3.37
N ALA A 73 6.82 3.98 4.50
CA ALA A 73 8.22 3.59 4.56
C ALA A 73 8.34 2.08 4.32
N ILE A 74 9.14 1.69 3.33
CA ILE A 74 9.41 0.28 3.03
C ILE A 74 10.48 -0.25 3.99
N ARG A 75 10.22 -1.39 4.64
CA ARG A 75 11.20 -2.14 5.42
C ARG A 75 11.95 -3.08 4.47
N ARG A 76 13.27 -3.02 4.51
CA ARG A 76 14.18 -3.97 3.83
C ARG A 76 14.70 -4.99 4.83
#